data_AF-A0A948AVB9-F1
#
_entry.id   AF-A0A948AVB9-F1
#
_cell.length_a   1.000
_cell.length_b   1.000
_cell.length_c   1.000
_cell.angle_alpha   90.00
_cell.angle_beta   90.00
_cell.angle_gamma   90.00
#
_symmetry.space_group_name_H-M   'P 1'
#
loop_
_entity.id
_entity.type
_entity.pdbx_description
1 polymer ?
#
loop_
_entity_poly.entity_id
_entity_poly.type
_entity_poly.pdbx_seq_one_letter_code
_entity_poly.pdbx_strand_id
1 'polypeptide(L)'
;MGSDECQQSSKENSWSDYISDLLSLGSDLPWVKKIGQIWSVINKWLHNRSNVGMYEVLDYESILELKDCKGKNAIQKKHEKVQYLQDNIIAFQDQAWGDGKILEDYRCTPGIPVDSYHLGHKTYILISLQEVKNKGDIDHFNIEWNIKEGFLSKTGFWTTVISHRTKRISNKVIFPKSRPPRYVSIVEQNSQRTHLLGEAATLKLPDGRWLVSWERNQPRLYEQYILKWEW
;
A
#
# COMPACT_ATOMS: atom_id res chain seq x y z
N MET A 1 23.91 -9.00 -67.85
CA MET A 1 22.71 -9.83 -68.11
C MET A 1 22.10 -10.14 -66.75
N GLY A 2 20.90 -9.74 -66.38
CA GLY A 2 19.90 -8.87 -66.99
C GLY A 2 19.13 -8.24 -65.82
N SER A 3 18.91 -6.94 -65.94
CA SER A 3 18.01 -6.11 -65.16
C SER A 3 16.58 -6.58 -65.26
N ASP A 4 15.81 -6.53 -64.16
CA ASP A 4 14.36 -6.33 -64.20
C ASP A 4 13.91 -5.67 -62.88
N GLU A 5 13.87 -4.34 -62.91
CA GLU A 5 13.21 -3.49 -61.93
C GLU A 5 11.69 -3.55 -62.15
N CYS A 6 10.96 -4.11 -61.18
CA CYS A 6 9.51 -4.04 -61.12
C CYS A 6 9.10 -2.80 -60.31
N GLN A 7 8.79 -1.70 -61.01
CA GLN A 7 8.20 -0.51 -60.41
C GLN A 7 6.74 -0.78 -60.02
N GLN A 8 6.49 -0.98 -58.73
CA GLN A 8 5.14 -0.87 -58.16
C GLN A 8 4.88 0.57 -57.72
N SER A 9 4.12 1.28 -58.55
CA SER A 9 3.54 2.59 -58.24
C SER A 9 2.46 2.44 -57.17
N SER A 10 2.81 2.74 -55.92
CA SER A 10 1.86 2.92 -54.83
C SER A 10 1.13 4.25 -55.02
N LYS A 11 -0.17 4.19 -55.31
CA LYS A 11 -1.08 5.32 -55.12
C LYS A 11 -1.21 5.56 -53.62
N GLU A 12 -0.32 6.37 -53.07
CA GLU A 12 -0.52 7.02 -51.77
C GLU A 12 -1.70 7.98 -51.91
N ASN A 13 -2.88 7.49 -51.51
CA ASN A 13 -4.08 8.27 -51.39
C ASN A 13 -3.88 9.36 -50.32
N SER A 14 -3.67 10.58 -50.78
CA SER A 14 -4.36 11.85 -50.45
C SER A 14 -5.29 11.83 -49.22
N TRP A 15 -4.81 11.36 -48.07
CA TRP A 15 -5.43 11.63 -46.76
C TRP A 15 -4.77 12.85 -46.12
N SER A 16 -3.50 13.10 -46.44
CA SER A 16 -2.75 14.29 -46.00
C SER A 16 -3.33 15.58 -46.57
N ASP A 17 -3.79 15.58 -47.83
CA ASP A 17 -4.28 16.78 -48.51
C ASP A 17 -5.70 17.14 -48.09
N TYR A 18 -6.54 16.13 -47.78
CA TYR A 18 -7.86 16.38 -47.21
C TYR A 18 -7.80 16.87 -45.75
N ILE A 19 -6.78 16.47 -44.98
CA ILE A 19 -6.60 16.96 -43.62
C ILE A 19 -6.06 18.40 -43.62
N SER A 20 -5.18 18.77 -44.55
CA SER A 20 -4.64 20.14 -44.64
C SER A 20 -5.69 21.16 -45.08
N ASP A 21 -6.58 20.82 -46.02
CA ASP A 21 -7.69 21.68 -46.45
C ASP A 21 -8.79 21.84 -45.39
N LEU A 22 -9.02 20.82 -44.56
CA LEU A 22 -10.01 20.91 -43.47
C LEU A 22 -9.46 21.70 -42.25
N LEU A 23 -8.13 21.79 -42.11
CA LEU A 23 -7.47 22.58 -41.07
C LEU A 23 -7.32 24.07 -41.46
N SER A 24 -7.28 24.42 -42.75
CA SER A 24 -7.10 25.81 -43.21
C SER A 24 -8.38 26.66 -43.13
N LEU A 25 -9.56 26.04 -43.15
CA LEU A 25 -10.87 26.71 -43.05
C LEU A 25 -11.36 26.95 -41.61
N GLY A 26 -10.66 26.44 -40.60
CA GLY A 26 -11.15 26.42 -39.21
C GLY A 26 -10.38 27.29 -38.19
N SER A 27 -9.27 27.92 -38.60
CA SER A 27 -8.30 28.51 -37.67
C SER A 27 -8.76 29.81 -36.98
N ASP A 28 -9.71 30.54 -37.55
CA ASP A 28 -10.20 31.82 -37.00
C ASP A 28 -11.47 31.68 -36.15
N LEU A 29 -11.98 30.46 -35.97
CA LEU A 29 -13.18 30.25 -35.20
C LEU A 29 -12.89 30.28 -33.68
N PRO A 30 -13.53 31.18 -32.90
CA PRO A 30 -13.26 31.36 -31.47
C PRO A 30 -13.55 30.12 -30.60
N TRP A 31 -14.17 29.07 -31.15
CA TRP A 31 -14.40 27.81 -30.45
C TRP A 31 -13.17 26.91 -30.36
N VAL A 32 -12.19 27.01 -31.29
CA VAL A 32 -10.97 26.18 -31.26
C VAL A 32 -10.14 26.45 -30.00
N LYS A 33 -10.02 27.73 -29.60
CA LYS A 33 -9.39 28.13 -28.32
C LYS A 33 -10.16 27.61 -27.09
N LYS A 34 -11.50 27.50 -27.17
CA LYS A 34 -12.32 26.95 -26.08
C LYS A 34 -12.17 25.43 -25.95
N ILE A 35 -12.04 24.69 -27.07
CA ILE A 35 -11.83 23.24 -27.03
C ILE A 35 -10.48 22.88 -26.38
N GLY A 36 -9.41 23.62 -26.66
CA GLY A 36 -8.12 23.39 -26.01
C GLY A 36 -8.16 23.52 -24.48
N GLN A 37 -8.91 24.50 -23.97
CA GLN A 37 -9.11 24.67 -22.52
C GLN A 37 -9.94 23.54 -21.93
N ILE A 38 -11.03 23.13 -22.58
CA ILE A 38 -11.86 21.99 -22.15
C ILE A 38 -11.05 20.69 -22.16
N TRP A 39 -10.25 20.45 -23.19
CA TRP A 39 -9.38 19.27 -23.30
C TRP A 39 -8.34 19.25 -22.18
N SER A 40 -7.74 20.39 -21.84
CA SER A 40 -6.79 20.48 -20.71
C SER A 40 -7.45 20.13 -19.37
N VAL A 41 -8.71 20.52 -19.15
CA VAL A 41 -9.46 20.20 -17.93
C VAL A 41 -9.83 18.72 -17.90
N ILE A 42 -10.31 18.16 -19.01
CA ILE A 42 -10.63 16.73 -19.14
C ILE A 42 -9.37 15.90 -18.92
N ASN A 43 -8.26 16.27 -19.57
CA ASN A 43 -7.01 15.53 -19.47
C ASN A 43 -6.40 15.66 -18.06
N LYS A 44 -6.52 16.82 -17.40
CA LYS A 44 -6.14 17.00 -15.99
C LYS A 44 -7.03 16.18 -15.06
N TRP A 45 -8.32 16.04 -15.36
CA TRP A 45 -9.25 15.20 -14.60
C TRP A 45 -8.96 13.70 -14.79
N LEU A 46 -8.60 13.29 -16.00
CA LEU A 46 -8.16 11.94 -16.35
C LEU A 46 -6.79 11.61 -15.73
N HIS A 47 -5.82 12.53 -15.75
CA HIS A 47 -4.50 12.36 -15.12
C HIS A 47 -4.56 12.45 -13.59
N ASN A 48 -5.53 13.14 -12.99
CA ASN A 48 -5.74 13.05 -11.55
C ASN A 48 -6.23 11.64 -11.11
N ARG A 49 -6.62 10.78 -12.07
CA ARG A 49 -6.85 9.35 -11.87
C ARG A 49 -5.61 8.47 -12.13
N SER A 50 -4.48 8.98 -12.62
CA SER A 50 -3.29 8.16 -12.90
C SER A 50 -2.32 8.02 -11.72
N ASN A 51 -2.48 8.80 -10.65
CA ASN A 51 -1.74 8.61 -9.39
C ASN A 51 -2.42 7.63 -8.42
N VAL A 52 -3.39 6.85 -8.90
CA VAL A 52 -3.95 5.77 -8.10
C VAL A 52 -2.95 4.62 -8.22
N GLY A 53 -2.26 4.28 -7.12
CA GLY A 53 -1.22 3.25 -7.11
C GLY A 53 -1.68 1.92 -7.70
N MET A 54 -0.77 0.95 -7.86
CA MET A 54 -1.07 -0.35 -8.50
C MET A 54 -2.27 -1.09 -7.88
N TYR A 55 -2.55 -0.83 -6.60
CA TYR A 55 -3.68 -1.38 -5.87
C TYR A 55 -4.18 -0.41 -4.78
N GLU A 56 -5.41 -0.63 -4.30
CA GLU A 56 -5.94 -0.04 -3.07
C GLU A 56 -6.18 -1.11 -2.00
N VAL A 57 -6.02 -0.72 -0.73
CA VAL A 57 -6.24 -1.60 0.41
C VAL A 57 -7.66 -1.38 0.93
N LEU A 58 -8.51 -2.37 0.75
CA LEU A 58 -9.90 -2.33 1.22
C LEU A 58 -9.97 -2.52 2.74
N ASP A 59 -9.14 -3.41 3.27
CA ASP A 59 -9.08 -3.67 4.70
C ASP A 59 -7.67 -4.07 5.10
N TYR A 60 -7.14 -3.43 6.13
CA TYR A 60 -5.82 -3.71 6.69
C TYR A 60 -5.97 -4.06 8.16
N GLU A 61 -5.49 -5.23 8.55
CA GLU A 61 -5.37 -5.63 9.94
C GLU A 61 -3.93 -6.01 10.25
N SER A 62 -3.39 -5.46 11.35
CA SER A 62 -2.07 -5.81 11.87
C SER A 62 -2.21 -6.23 13.33
N ILE A 63 -1.73 -7.42 13.65
CA ILE A 63 -1.71 -7.98 15.00
C ILE A 63 -0.26 -8.24 15.41
N LEU A 64 0.20 -7.48 16.40
CA LEU A 64 1.47 -7.74 17.07
C LEU A 64 1.21 -8.53 18.35
N GLU A 65 1.71 -9.75 18.44
CA GLU A 65 1.58 -10.59 19.63
C GLU A 65 2.92 -10.69 20.37
N LEU A 66 2.99 -10.10 21.56
CA LEU A 66 4.13 -10.15 22.45
C LEU A 66 4.09 -11.45 23.26
N LYS A 67 5.06 -12.35 23.03
CA LYS A 67 5.02 -13.73 23.57
C LYS A 67 5.56 -13.84 24.99
N ASP A 68 6.44 -12.92 25.41
CA ASP A 68 7.07 -12.98 26.72
C ASP A 68 7.15 -11.61 27.42
N CYS A 69 7.25 -11.65 28.75
CA CYS A 69 7.32 -10.45 29.59
C CYS A 69 8.66 -9.71 29.50
N LYS A 70 9.68 -10.25 28.85
CA LYS A 70 10.95 -9.56 28.61
C LYS A 70 10.97 -8.84 27.25
N GLY A 71 9.93 -9.07 26.42
CA GLY A 71 9.84 -8.51 25.07
C GLY A 71 10.87 -9.10 24.11
N LYS A 72 11.36 -10.32 24.39
CA LYS A 72 12.37 -10.99 23.57
C LYS A 72 11.78 -11.67 22.33
N ASN A 73 10.51 -12.02 22.34
CA ASN A 73 9.86 -12.71 21.24
C ASN A 73 8.50 -12.07 20.98
N ALA A 74 8.23 -11.80 19.72
CA ALA A 74 6.93 -11.39 19.25
C ALA A 74 6.62 -12.05 17.91
N ILE A 75 5.34 -12.15 17.58
CA ILE A 75 4.86 -12.57 16.27
C ILE A 75 4.07 -11.41 15.71
N GLN A 76 4.37 -11.03 14.47
CA GLN A 76 3.59 -10.06 13.72
C GLN A 76 2.74 -10.81 12.70
N LYS A 77 1.44 -10.55 12.69
CA LYS A 77 0.49 -11.04 11.69
C LYS A 77 -0.14 -9.87 10.99
N LYS A 78 -0.29 -9.96 9.68
CA LYS A 78 -0.82 -8.92 8.82
C LYS A 78 -1.82 -9.56 7.88
N HIS A 79 -3.04 -9.03 7.87
CA HIS A 79 -4.09 -9.41 6.94
C HIS A 79 -4.46 -8.20 6.09
N GLU A 80 -4.32 -8.30 4.77
CA GLU A 80 -4.65 -7.21 3.84
C GLU A 80 -5.59 -7.70 2.75
N LYS A 81 -6.76 -7.09 2.68
CA LYS A 81 -7.67 -7.22 1.54
C LYS A 81 -7.34 -6.15 0.52
N VAL A 82 -6.85 -6.55 -0.64
CA VAL A 82 -6.31 -5.65 -1.67
C VAL A 82 -7.13 -5.78 -2.95
N GLN A 83 -7.49 -4.64 -3.56
CA GLN A 83 -8.08 -4.60 -4.90
C GLN A 83 -7.08 -4.01 -5.90
N TYR A 84 -6.83 -4.75 -6.98
CA TYR A 84 -5.92 -4.31 -8.04
C TYR A 84 -6.58 -3.24 -8.91
N LEU A 85 -5.80 -2.22 -9.24
CA LEU A 85 -6.28 -1.04 -9.99
C LEU A 85 -5.74 -0.97 -11.42
N GLN A 86 -4.85 -1.91 -11.76
CA GLN A 86 -4.18 -2.05 -13.04
C GLN A 86 -4.21 -3.52 -13.48
N ASP A 87 -4.05 -3.74 -14.78
CA ASP A 87 -3.94 -5.07 -15.36
C ASP A 87 -2.50 -5.59 -15.31
N ASN A 88 -2.34 -6.90 -15.46
CA ASN A 88 -1.05 -7.59 -15.57
C ASN A 88 -0.12 -7.44 -14.34
N ILE A 89 -0.68 -7.41 -13.13
CA ILE A 89 0.09 -7.38 -11.89
C ILE A 89 0.57 -8.79 -11.54
N ILE A 90 1.88 -8.96 -11.42
CA ILE A 90 2.52 -10.28 -11.15
C ILE A 90 3.24 -10.33 -9.79
N ALA A 91 3.34 -9.19 -9.12
CA ALA A 91 4.07 -9.06 -7.87
C ALA A 91 3.38 -8.09 -6.91
N PHE A 92 3.58 -8.33 -5.62
CA PHE A 92 3.14 -7.48 -4.52
C PHE A 92 4.37 -7.09 -3.68
N GLN A 93 4.39 -5.84 -3.20
CA GLN A 93 5.50 -5.34 -2.41
C GLN A 93 5.03 -5.13 -0.96
N ASP A 94 5.62 -5.87 -0.04
CA ASP A 94 5.42 -5.70 1.40
C ASP A 94 6.55 -4.87 2.03
N GLN A 95 6.29 -4.31 3.20
CA GLN A 95 7.24 -3.51 3.96
C GLN A 95 7.26 -3.95 5.42
N ALA A 96 8.46 -4.16 5.96
CA ALA A 96 8.67 -4.42 7.36
C ALA A 96 9.75 -3.50 7.93
N TRP A 97 9.62 -3.19 9.22
CA TRP A 97 10.60 -2.46 10.00
C TRP A 97 10.37 -2.78 11.47
N GLY A 98 11.39 -2.55 12.29
CA GLY A 98 11.32 -2.78 13.74
C GLY A 98 12.72 -2.94 14.32
N ASP A 99 12.77 -2.90 15.65
CA ASP A 99 14.00 -3.17 16.39
C ASP A 99 14.25 -4.68 16.52
N GLY A 100 15.50 -5.06 16.80
CA GLY A 100 15.89 -6.46 16.96
C GLY A 100 16.07 -7.21 15.64
N LYS A 101 15.88 -8.54 15.67
CA LYS A 101 15.91 -9.40 14.48
C LYS A 101 14.48 -9.61 13.99
N ILE A 102 14.13 -8.91 12.91
CA ILE A 102 12.81 -9.00 12.27
C ILE A 102 12.82 -10.00 11.11
N LEU A 103 11.63 -10.30 10.58
CA LEU A 103 11.42 -11.18 9.43
C LEU A 103 11.89 -12.64 9.62
N GLU A 104 12.09 -13.08 10.86
CA GLU A 104 12.40 -14.47 11.15
C GLU A 104 11.20 -15.34 10.78
N ASP A 105 11.42 -16.43 10.03
CA ASP A 105 10.36 -17.32 9.54
C ASP A 105 9.23 -16.60 8.78
N TYR A 106 9.56 -15.58 7.98
CA TYR A 106 8.59 -14.84 7.16
C TYR A 106 7.80 -15.78 6.23
N ARG A 107 6.47 -15.69 6.29
CA ARG A 107 5.53 -16.47 5.47
C ARG A 107 4.46 -15.53 4.91
N CYS A 108 4.04 -15.77 3.68
CA CYS A 108 2.92 -15.05 3.09
C CYS A 108 2.04 -15.99 2.25
N THR A 109 0.76 -15.64 2.13
CA THR A 109 -0.20 -16.23 1.19
C THR A 109 -1.21 -15.16 0.77
N PRO A 110 -1.59 -15.02 -0.51
CA PRO A 110 -1.04 -15.72 -1.67
C PRO A 110 0.39 -15.27 -1.99
N GLY A 111 1.05 -16.04 -2.86
CA GLY A 111 2.37 -15.74 -3.37
C GLY A 111 3.54 -16.31 -2.56
N ILE A 112 4.75 -15.95 -3.00
CA ILE A 112 6.02 -16.43 -2.45
C ILE A 112 6.99 -15.23 -2.36
N PRO A 113 7.70 -15.01 -1.24
CA PRO A 113 8.75 -13.99 -1.18
C PRO A 113 9.91 -14.42 -2.09
N VAL A 114 10.25 -13.57 -3.07
CA VAL A 114 11.29 -13.87 -4.07
C VAL A 114 12.55 -13.03 -3.90
N ASP A 115 12.45 -11.87 -3.25
CA ASP A 115 13.58 -11.01 -2.95
C ASP A 115 13.30 -10.12 -1.73
N SER A 116 14.35 -9.62 -1.09
CA SER A 116 14.24 -8.60 -0.04
C SER A 116 15.45 -7.67 -0.05
N TYR A 117 15.21 -6.37 0.14
CA TYR A 117 16.28 -5.39 0.22
C TYR A 117 16.00 -4.32 1.26
N HIS A 118 17.07 -3.75 1.79
CA HIS A 118 17.02 -2.70 2.81
C HIS A 118 17.12 -1.32 2.14
N LEU A 119 16.24 -0.40 2.53
CA LEU A 119 16.30 0.99 2.13
C LEU A 119 16.04 1.87 3.36
N GLY A 120 17.12 2.40 3.92
CA GLY A 120 17.08 3.12 5.20
C GLY A 120 16.73 2.19 6.35
N HIS A 121 15.68 2.53 7.09
CA HIS A 121 15.18 1.75 8.24
C HIS A 121 14.09 0.73 7.86
N LYS A 122 13.79 0.57 6.57
CA LYS A 122 12.74 -0.32 6.07
C LYS A 122 13.36 -1.46 5.26
N THR A 123 12.80 -2.64 5.42
CA THR A 123 13.03 -3.78 4.56
C THR A 123 11.84 -3.93 3.63
N TYR A 124 12.10 -3.95 2.33
CA TYR A 124 11.13 -4.22 1.29
C TYR A 124 11.19 -5.71 0.96
N ILE A 125 10.02 -6.35 0.84
CA ILE A 125 9.90 -7.75 0.47
C ILE A 125 9.11 -7.79 -0.85
N LEU A 126 9.70 -8.38 -1.87
CA LEU A 126 9.03 -8.63 -3.14
C LEU A 126 8.36 -9.99 -3.09
N ILE A 127 7.04 -10.02 -3.24
CA ILE A 127 6.22 -11.23 -3.25
C ILE A 127 5.78 -11.49 -4.69
N SER A 128 6.17 -12.63 -5.25
CA SER A 128 5.62 -13.10 -6.53
C SER A 128 4.23 -13.67 -6.32
N LEU A 129 3.25 -13.26 -7.12
CA LEU A 129 1.86 -13.72 -7.01
C LEU A 129 1.64 -15.11 -7.61
N GLN A 130 2.61 -15.64 -8.38
CA GLN A 130 2.51 -16.91 -9.14
C GLN A 130 1.40 -16.94 -10.21
N GLU A 131 0.63 -15.87 -10.33
CA GLU A 131 -0.41 -15.67 -11.34
C GLU A 131 -0.47 -14.19 -11.74
N VAL A 132 -1.12 -13.91 -12.88
CA VAL A 132 -1.31 -12.56 -13.39
C VAL A 132 -2.65 -12.03 -12.89
N LYS A 133 -2.63 -10.96 -12.08
CA LYS A 133 -3.81 -10.27 -11.59
C LYS A 133 -4.21 -9.14 -12.52
N ASN A 134 -5.51 -8.97 -12.69
CA ASN A 134 -6.09 -7.93 -13.51
C ASN A 134 -6.83 -6.90 -12.66
N LYS A 135 -7.17 -5.78 -13.29
CA LYS A 135 -7.89 -4.69 -12.63
C LYS A 135 -9.24 -5.19 -12.10
N GLY A 136 -9.49 -4.90 -10.83
CA GLY A 136 -10.72 -5.28 -10.13
C GLY A 136 -10.61 -6.59 -9.35
N ASP A 137 -9.61 -7.43 -9.64
CA ASP A 137 -9.32 -8.63 -8.85
C ASP A 137 -9.06 -8.26 -7.39
N ILE A 138 -9.39 -9.18 -6.48
CA ILE A 138 -9.22 -8.99 -5.04
C ILE A 138 -8.46 -10.18 -4.47
N ASP A 139 -7.42 -9.87 -3.70
CA ASP A 139 -6.69 -10.85 -2.90
C ASP A 139 -6.75 -10.53 -1.41
N HIS A 140 -6.55 -11.58 -0.62
CA HIS A 140 -6.46 -11.54 0.83
C HIS A 140 -5.07 -12.02 1.25
N PHE A 141 -4.16 -11.09 1.47
CA PHE A 141 -2.83 -11.40 1.97
C PHE A 141 -2.87 -11.73 3.44
N ASN A 142 -2.28 -12.86 3.82
CA ASN A 142 -1.99 -13.29 5.17
C ASN A 142 -0.47 -13.42 5.28
N ILE A 143 0.13 -12.49 5.99
CA ILE A 143 1.58 -12.38 6.16
C ILE A 143 1.90 -12.53 7.65
N GLU A 144 2.90 -13.35 7.97
CA GLU A 144 3.33 -13.59 9.35
C GLU A 144 4.85 -13.66 9.43
N TRP A 145 5.43 -13.09 10.49
CA TRP A 145 6.84 -13.28 10.82
C TRP A 145 7.11 -13.15 12.31
N ASN A 146 8.23 -13.72 12.74
CA ASN A 146 8.75 -13.64 14.09
C ASN A 146 9.68 -12.42 14.24
N ILE A 147 9.67 -11.84 15.44
CA ILE A 147 10.56 -10.76 15.86
C ILE A 147 11.28 -11.22 17.13
N LYS A 148 12.61 -11.17 17.12
CA LYS A 148 13.45 -11.47 18.29
C LYS A 148 14.10 -10.20 18.81
N GLU A 149 14.08 -10.03 20.13
CA GLU A 149 14.73 -8.94 20.86
C GLU A 149 14.24 -7.52 20.48
N GLY A 150 13.00 -7.41 19.97
CA GLY A 150 12.45 -6.14 19.48
C GLY A 150 11.80 -5.24 20.54
N PHE A 151 11.46 -5.75 21.73
CA PHE A 151 10.65 -5.02 22.72
C PHE A 151 11.27 -4.99 24.12
N LEU A 152 12.58 -4.77 24.19
CA LEU A 152 13.37 -4.81 25.43
C LEU A 152 13.21 -3.55 26.32
N SER A 153 12.73 -2.45 25.75
CA SER A 153 12.59 -1.16 26.46
C SER A 153 11.42 -1.14 27.45
N LYS A 154 11.43 -0.17 28.37
CA LYS A 154 10.32 0.17 29.28
C LYS A 154 9.12 0.81 28.55
N THR A 155 9.32 1.21 27.31
CA THR A 155 8.27 1.67 26.40
C THR A 155 8.30 0.82 25.15
N GLY A 156 7.18 0.66 24.47
CA GLY A 156 7.12 -0.02 23.19
C GLY A 156 6.29 0.77 22.19
N PHE A 157 6.48 0.47 20.91
CA PHE A 157 5.66 1.03 19.87
C PHE A 157 5.52 0.07 18.70
N TRP A 158 4.43 0.20 17.97
CA TRP A 158 4.21 -0.45 16.69
C TRP A 158 3.74 0.59 15.70
N THR A 159 4.33 0.59 14.51
CA THR A 159 4.06 1.60 13.49
C THR A 159 3.37 0.97 12.31
N THR A 160 2.39 1.66 11.73
CA THR A 160 1.75 1.35 10.46
C THR A 160 1.84 2.57 9.56
N VAL A 161 2.37 2.40 8.34
CA VAL A 161 2.50 3.47 7.34
C VAL A 161 1.50 3.25 6.22
N ILE A 162 0.74 4.29 5.87
CA ILE A 162 -0.26 4.22 4.80
C ILE A 162 0.38 4.61 3.47
N SER A 163 0.98 3.67 2.75
CA SER A 163 1.58 3.93 1.42
C SER A 163 0.59 3.87 0.27
N HIS A 164 -0.60 3.29 0.49
CA HIS A 164 -1.66 3.13 -0.51
C HIS A 164 -2.98 3.69 0.00
N ARG A 165 -3.89 4.00 -0.93
CA ARG A 165 -5.27 4.36 -0.55
C ARG A 165 -5.86 3.20 0.23
N THR A 166 -6.28 3.48 1.46
CA THR A 166 -6.76 2.46 2.39
C THR A 166 -8.15 2.83 2.88
N LYS A 167 -9.13 1.92 2.85
CA LYS A 167 -10.50 2.21 3.31
C LYS A 167 -10.64 2.03 4.82
N ARG A 168 -9.94 1.06 5.40
CA ARG A 168 -9.96 0.78 6.85
C ARG A 168 -8.62 0.23 7.30
N ILE A 169 -8.19 0.64 8.49
CA ILE A 169 -7.05 0.06 9.20
C ILE A 169 -7.48 -0.38 10.60
N SER A 170 -6.94 -1.51 11.06
CA SER A 170 -7.07 -2.02 12.42
C SER A 170 -5.70 -2.47 12.92
N ASN A 171 -5.25 -1.87 14.01
CA ASN A 171 -4.02 -2.24 14.69
C ASN A 171 -4.35 -2.86 16.04
N LYS A 172 -3.78 -4.02 16.29
CA LYS A 172 -3.98 -4.80 17.49
C LYS A 172 -2.63 -5.17 18.08
N VAL A 173 -2.50 -5.05 19.40
CA VAL A 173 -1.35 -5.55 20.14
C VAL A 173 -1.83 -6.46 21.26
N ILE A 174 -1.33 -7.68 21.29
CA ILE A 174 -1.62 -8.65 22.33
C ILE A 174 -0.42 -8.72 23.28
N PHE A 175 -0.66 -8.42 24.54
CA PHE A 175 0.33 -8.38 25.61
C PHE A 175 0.26 -9.66 26.46
N PRO A 176 1.40 -10.14 26.98
CA PRO A 176 1.41 -11.29 27.87
C PRO A 176 0.73 -10.94 29.20
N LYS A 177 0.09 -11.93 29.84
CA LYS A 177 -0.61 -11.79 31.13
C LYS A 177 0.24 -11.13 32.22
N SER A 178 1.54 -11.40 32.21
CA SER A 178 2.51 -10.92 33.21
C SER A 178 3.09 -9.54 32.93
N ARG A 179 2.76 -8.91 31.79
CA ARG A 179 3.24 -7.57 31.42
C ARG A 179 2.17 -6.79 30.65
N PRO A 180 1.03 -6.45 31.29
CA PRO A 180 0.01 -5.59 30.67
C PRO A 180 0.56 -4.19 30.40
N PRO A 181 0.00 -3.45 29.42
CA PRO A 181 0.30 -2.05 29.25
C PRO A 181 -0.36 -1.21 30.35
N ARG A 182 0.33 -0.19 30.85
CA ARG A 182 -0.21 0.82 31.80
C ARG A 182 -0.78 2.02 31.08
N TYR A 183 -0.09 2.47 30.04
CA TYR A 183 -0.48 3.60 29.21
C TYR A 183 -0.41 3.18 27.75
N VAL A 184 -1.41 3.59 26.98
CA VAL A 184 -1.48 3.32 25.55
C VAL A 184 -1.94 4.58 24.84
N SER A 185 -1.26 4.94 23.75
CA SER A 185 -1.65 6.06 22.91
C SER A 185 -1.45 5.73 21.43
N ILE A 186 -2.19 6.42 20.57
CA ILE A 186 -1.95 6.42 19.13
C ILE A 186 -1.42 7.80 18.73
N VAL A 187 -0.33 7.82 17.97
CA VAL A 187 0.27 9.03 17.41
C VAL A 187 0.06 9.03 15.91
N GLU A 188 -0.51 10.11 15.39
CA GLU A 188 -0.65 10.41 13.96
C GLU A 188 0.50 11.35 13.59
N GLN A 189 1.61 10.77 13.14
CA GLN A 189 2.91 11.46 13.07
C GLN A 189 2.87 12.71 12.17
N ASN A 190 2.29 12.62 10.98
CA ASN A 190 2.29 13.73 10.02
C ASN A 190 1.24 14.79 10.38
N SER A 191 0.15 14.36 11.00
CA SER A 191 -0.88 15.28 11.50
C SER A 191 -0.52 15.88 12.87
N GLN A 192 0.57 15.42 13.50
CA GLN A 192 1.06 15.84 14.82
C GLN A 192 -0.01 15.72 15.92
N ARG A 193 -0.80 14.64 15.88
CA ARG A 193 -1.86 14.38 16.88
C ARG A 193 -1.50 13.17 17.72
N THR A 194 -1.84 13.24 19.00
CA THR A 194 -1.71 12.12 19.93
C THR A 194 -3.04 11.93 20.63
N HIS A 195 -3.54 10.69 20.65
CA HIS A 195 -4.76 10.32 21.33
C HIS A 195 -4.44 9.23 22.36
N LEU A 196 -4.80 9.48 23.63
CA LEU A 196 -4.73 8.47 24.66
C LEU A 196 -5.84 7.44 24.42
N LEU A 197 -5.50 6.15 24.45
CA LEU A 197 -6.49 5.08 24.33
C LEU A 197 -6.96 4.70 25.74
N GLY A 198 -8.26 4.87 25.99
CA GLY A 198 -8.89 4.53 27.26
C GLY A 198 -9.20 3.04 27.41
N GLU A 199 -9.87 2.69 28.50
CA GLU A 199 -10.24 1.30 28.83
C GLU A 199 -11.06 0.61 27.73
N ALA A 200 -11.89 1.35 26.99
CA ALA A 200 -12.68 0.82 25.89
C ALA A 200 -11.83 0.23 24.74
N ALA A 201 -10.58 0.64 24.60
CA ALA A 201 -9.65 0.10 23.62
C ALA A 201 -8.88 -1.14 24.12
N THR A 202 -9.06 -1.50 25.39
CA THR A 202 -8.32 -2.56 26.08
C THR A 202 -9.26 -3.66 26.53
N LEU A 203 -9.01 -4.89 26.08
CA LEU A 203 -9.80 -6.06 26.41
C LEU A 203 -8.91 -7.13 27.05
N LYS A 204 -9.32 -7.67 28.20
CA LYS A 204 -8.68 -8.84 28.78
C LYS A 204 -9.23 -10.11 28.11
N LEU A 205 -8.35 -10.89 27.49
CA LEU A 205 -8.69 -12.14 26.82
C LEU A 205 -8.98 -13.27 27.84
N PRO A 206 -9.70 -14.34 27.46
CA PRO A 206 -10.02 -15.46 28.37
C PRO A 206 -8.81 -16.15 28.99
N ASP A 207 -7.67 -16.16 28.30
CA ASP A 207 -6.40 -16.71 28.79
C ASP A 207 -5.63 -15.75 29.73
N GLY A 208 -6.20 -14.57 29.99
CA GLY A 208 -5.64 -13.54 30.86
C GLY A 208 -4.63 -12.60 30.19
N ARG A 209 -4.36 -12.76 28.89
CA ARG A 209 -3.61 -11.76 28.10
C ARG A 209 -4.44 -10.50 27.89
N TRP A 210 -3.79 -9.45 27.41
CA TRP A 210 -4.45 -8.16 27.15
C TRP A 210 -4.38 -7.83 25.67
N LEU A 211 -5.51 -7.51 25.07
CA LEU A 211 -5.62 -7.02 23.71
C LEU A 211 -5.86 -5.52 23.76
N VAL A 212 -5.00 -4.77 23.09
CA VAL A 212 -5.23 -3.36 22.76
C VAL A 212 -5.61 -3.28 21.30
N SER A 213 -6.71 -2.62 20.97
CA SER A 213 -7.16 -2.42 19.60
C SER A 213 -7.40 -0.96 19.28
N TRP A 214 -6.98 -0.54 18.09
CA TRP A 214 -7.30 0.76 17.52
C TRP A 214 -7.68 0.58 16.06
N GLU A 215 -8.64 1.36 15.58
CA GLU A 215 -9.07 1.33 14.20
C GLU A 215 -9.34 2.72 13.65
N ARG A 216 -9.27 2.85 12.32
CA ARG A 216 -9.63 4.06 11.62
C ARG A 216 -10.18 3.77 10.23
N ASN A 217 -11.27 4.44 9.90
CA ASN A 217 -11.83 4.47 8.55
C ASN A 217 -11.18 5.59 7.73
N GLN A 218 -10.95 5.31 6.46
CA GLN A 218 -10.35 6.21 5.47
C GLN A 218 -9.11 6.93 6.01
N PRO A 219 -8.08 6.19 6.49
CA PRO A 219 -6.86 6.82 6.95
C PRO A 219 -6.21 7.67 5.85
N ARG A 220 -5.52 8.74 6.26
CA ARG A 220 -4.89 9.67 5.34
C ARG A 220 -3.72 8.98 4.61
N LEU A 221 -3.64 9.14 3.29
CA LEU A 221 -2.51 8.65 2.50
C LEU A 221 -1.22 9.29 3.01
N TYR A 222 -0.17 8.47 3.13
CA TYR A 222 1.15 8.77 3.69
C TYR A 222 1.18 9.06 5.18
N GLU A 223 0.06 8.95 5.90
CA GLU A 223 0.06 9.06 7.36
C GLU A 223 0.78 7.87 7.99
N GLN A 224 1.43 8.13 9.13
CA GLN A 224 2.09 7.13 9.94
C GLN A 224 1.41 7.07 11.30
N TYR A 225 0.79 5.93 11.59
CA TYR A 225 0.11 5.66 12.84
C TYR A 225 1.04 4.86 13.76
N ILE A 226 1.35 5.41 14.93
CA ILE A 226 2.27 4.79 15.89
C ILE A 226 1.49 4.48 17.17
N LEU A 227 1.19 3.21 17.38
CA LEU A 227 0.59 2.73 18.63
C LEU A 227 1.72 2.60 19.65
N LYS A 228 1.75 3.46 20.66
CA LYS A 228 2.77 3.51 21.72
C LYS A 228 2.20 3.00 23.03
N TRP A 229 3.04 2.37 23.84
CA TRP A 229 2.66 1.94 25.18
C TRP A 229 3.82 1.99 26.18
N GLU A 230 3.45 1.96 27.46
CA GLU A 230 4.35 1.79 28.61
C GLU A 230 3.91 0.58 29.44
N TRP A 231 4.86 -0.16 30.03
CA TRP A 231 4.59 -1.37 30.83
C TRP A 231 4.48 -1.11 32.34
#